data_AF-A0A949AQQ9-F1
#
_entry.id   AF-A0A949AQQ9-F1
#
_cell.length_a   1.000
_cell.length_b   1.000
_cell.length_c   1.000
_cell.angle_alpha   90.00
_cell.angle_beta   90.00
_cell.angle_gamma   90.00
#
_symmetry.space_group_name_H-M   'P 1'
#
loop_
_entity.id
_entity.type
_entity.pdbx_description
1 polymer ?
#
loop_
_entity_poly.entity_id
_entity_poly.type
_entity_poly.pdbx_seq_one_letter_code
_entity_poly.pdbx_strand_id
1 'polypeptide(L)' 'MNNNNQQLVSVGIPTYNRPESLRRTLECITSQTYKNLEIIISDNCSPNQEN' A
#
# COMPACT_ATOMS: atom_id res chain seq x y z
N MET A 1 -20.72 24.64 0.86
CA MET A 1 -20.89 23.38 1.62
C MET A 1 -19.63 22.56 1.40
N ASN A 2 -18.80 22.39 2.43
CA ASN A 2 -17.58 21.59 2.31
C ASN A 2 -17.94 20.14 2.62
N ASN A 3 -18.22 19.36 1.58
CA ASN A 3 -18.39 17.92 1.69
C ASN A 3 -17.00 17.29 1.90
N ASN A 4 -16.47 17.39 3.13
CA ASN A 4 -15.19 16.77 3.52
C ASN A 4 -15.29 15.24 3.67
N ASN A 5 -16.23 14.61 2.97
CA ASN A 5 -16.45 13.17 3.03
C ASN A 5 -15.67 12.50 1.89
N GLN A 6 -14.34 12.58 1.95
CA GLN A 6 -13.49 11.84 1.02
C GLN A 6 -13.78 10.35 1.21
N GLN A 7 -14.20 9.65 0.17
CA GLN A 7 -14.56 8.23 0.24
C GLN A 7 -13.35 7.38 0.64
N LEU A 8 -13.53 6.33 1.43
CA LEU A 8 -12.41 5.43 1.69
C LEU A 8 -12.01 4.73 0.39
N VAL A 9 -10.72 4.77 0.05
CA VAL A 9 -10.17 4.02 -1.09
C VAL A 9 -9.25 2.94 -0.55
N SER A 10 -9.60 1.68 -0.84
CA SER A 10 -8.79 0.52 -0.45
C SER A 10 -7.86 0.10 -1.59
N VAL A 11 -6.58 -0.03 -1.30
CA VAL A 11 -5.54 -0.46 -2.24
C VAL A 11 -5.06 -1.85 -1.83
N GLY A 12 -5.40 -2.86 -2.64
CA GLY A 12 -4.91 -4.22 -2.47
C GLY A 12 -3.58 -4.45 -3.21
N ILE A 13 -2.57 -4.91 -2.49
CA ILE A 13 -1.22 -5.17 -3.02
C ILE A 13 -0.86 -6.64 -2.80
N PRO A 14 -1.06 -7.52 -3.80
CA PRO A 14 -0.47 -8.85 -3.78
C PRO A 14 1.04 -8.75 -4.03
N THR A 15 1.85 -9.45 -3.26
CA THR A 15 3.31 -9.43 -3.39
C THR A 15 3.93 -10.80 -3.09
N TYR A 16 5.08 -11.07 -3.70
CA TYR A 16 5.89 -12.28 -3.48
C TYR A 16 7.37 -12.01 -3.75
N ASN A 17 8.22 -12.14 -2.75
CA ASN A 17 9.67 -11.98 -2.80
C ASN A 17 10.15 -10.68 -3.46
N ARG A 18 9.47 -9.54 -3.21
CA ARG A 18 9.82 -8.22 -3.77
C ARG A 18 9.80 -7.09 -2.72
N PRO A 19 10.65 -7.15 -1.68
CA PRO A 19 10.66 -6.14 -0.61
C PRO A 19 10.93 -4.72 -1.12
N GLU A 20 11.90 -4.53 -2.01
CA GLU A 20 12.26 -3.21 -2.55
C GLU A 20 11.16 -2.60 -3.42
N SER A 21 10.51 -3.41 -4.26
CA SER A 21 9.39 -2.94 -5.08
C SER A 21 8.18 -2.60 -4.23
N LEU A 22 7.89 -3.41 -3.20
CA LEU A 22 6.82 -3.14 -2.25
C LEU A 22 7.06 -1.81 -1.53
N ARG A 23 8.29 -1.59 -1.04
CA ARG A 23 8.69 -0.33 -0.40
C ARG A 23 8.44 0.87 -1.32
N ARG A 24 8.95 0.83 -2.54
CA ARG A 24 8.76 1.91 -3.52
C ARG A 24 7.28 2.17 -3.81
N THR A 25 6.49 1.11 -3.96
CA THR A 25 5.04 1.22 -4.17
C THR A 25 4.35 1.92 -2.99
N LEU A 26 4.70 1.56 -1.75
CA LEU A 26 4.16 2.19 -0.55
C LEU A 26 4.58 3.65 -0.43
N GLU A 27 5.84 3.99 -0.73
CA GLU A 27 6.32 5.37 -0.79
C GLU A 27 5.51 6.19 -1.81
N CYS A 28 5.26 5.64 -3.00
CA CYS A 28 4.43 6.29 -4.00
C CYS A 28 2.99 6.52 -3.50
N ILE A 29 2.31 5.48 -2.99
CA ILE A 29 0.91 5.56 -2.55
C ILE A 29 0.74 6.55 -1.39
N THR A 30 1.64 6.52 -0.41
CA THR A 30 1.56 7.40 0.77
C THR A 30 1.89 8.87 0.47
N SER A 31 2.69 9.12 -0.58
CA SER A 31 3.04 10.48 -1.03
C SER A 31 1.92 11.20 -1.80
N GLN A 32 0.84 10.50 -2.17
CA GLN A 32 -0.25 11.07 -2.97
C GLN A 32 -1.04 12.16 -2.23
N THR A 33 -1.72 13.03 -2.97
CA THR A 33 -2.55 14.12 -2.41
C THR A 33 -3.82 13.61 -1.75
N TYR A 34 -4.34 12.44 -2.17
CA TYR A 34 -5.47 11.78 -1.53
C TYR A 34 -5.04 11.04 -0.26
N LYS A 35 -5.72 11.28 0.86
CA LYS A 35 -5.27 10.79 2.17
C LYS A 35 -6.18 9.73 2.82
N ASN A 36 -7.42 9.58 2.38
CA ASN A 36 -8.34 8.60 2.97
C ASN A 36 -8.13 7.21 2.33
N LEU A 37 -6.99 6.60 2.63
CA LEU A 37 -6.54 5.34 2.05
C LEU A 37 -6.52 4.22 3.10
N GLU A 38 -6.95 3.03 2.69
CA GLU A 38 -6.66 1.76 3.36
C GLU A 38 -5.72 0.96 2.45
N ILE A 39 -4.63 0.41 2.99
CA ILE A 39 -3.66 -0.37 2.20
C ILE A 39 -3.61 -1.77 2.78
N ILE A 40 -3.93 -2.77 1.95
CA ILE A 40 -3.95 -4.19 2.32
C ILE A 40 -2.87 -4.91 1.52
N ILE A 41 -1.91 -5.50 2.22
CA ILE A 41 -0.82 -6.25 1.59
C ILE A 41 -1.11 -7.74 1.77
N SER A 42 -1.16 -8.48 0.66
CA SER A 42 -1.28 -9.93 0.65
C SER A 42 0.05 -10.52 0.20
N ASP A 43 0.84 -10.99 1.18
CA ASP A 43 2.12 -11.65 0.91
C ASP A 43 1.90 -13.16 0.71
N ASN A 44 2.39 -13.69 -0.41
CA ASN A 44 2.24 -15.09 -0.76
C ASN A 44 3.35 -15.97 -0.16
N CYS A 45 3.55 -15.91 1.15
CA CYS A 45 4.60 -16.65 1.87
C CYS A 45 5.98 -16.43 1.25
N SER A 46 6.36 -15.15 1.14
CA SER A 46 7.70 -14.78 0.68
C SER A 46 8.76 -15.42 1.58
N PRO A 47 9.85 -15.94 1.00
CA PRO A 47 10.94 -16.48 1.81
C PRO A 47 11.51 -15.38 2.70
N ASN A 48 11.69 -15.68 3.99
CA ASN A 48 12.45 -14.81 4.86
C ASN A 48 13.88 -14.72 4.33
N GLN A 49 14.36 -13.51 4.05
CA GLN A 49 15.79 -13.30 3.91
C GLN A 49 16.38 -13.34 5.32
N GLU A 50 16.84 -14.52 5.74
CA GLU A 50 17.69 -14.64 6.93
C GLU A 50 19.00 -13.90 6.63
N ASN A 51 19.31 -12.87 7.44
CA ASN A 51 20.62 -12.23 7.48
C ASN A 51 21.55 -13.02 8.39
#